data_AF-R7PMN3-F1
#
_entry.id   AF-R7PMN3-F1
#
_cell.length_a   1.000
_cell.length_b   1.000
_cell.length_c   1.000
_cell.angle_alpha   90.00
_cell.angle_beta   90.00
_cell.angle_gamma   90.00
#
_symmetry.space_group_name_H-M   'P 1'
#
loop_
_entity.id
_entity.type
_entity.pdbx_description
1 polymer ?
#
loop_
_entity_poly.entity_id
_entity_poly.type
_entity_poly.pdbx_seq_one_letter_code
_entity_poly.pdbx_strand_id
1 'polypeptide(L)'
;MASPELLALAKKRVIIDHHRRNPSIITPTLLTYMEPSSSSASELVSELIQYYGGEKELLPIEASCLYAGLVVDTKNFSVQTSVRTFDVASYLRRSGADTKLVRDMFSVNVETVKIKSEIMAHLKTVDDHIVFAECPEGTQQPQIVAGQVADYLVSVEGIRASFLFYHQEAGVVNVSARSDGSINVQLIMEALGGGGHMTVSGARLTGDVTVEYATQKIIEEVRKQTKEE
;
A
#
# COMPACT_ATOMS: atom_id res chain seq x y z
N MET A 1 1.78 4.79 14.42
CA MET A 1 1.12 5.23 15.67
C MET A 1 1.41 6.70 15.90
N ALA A 2 0.46 7.46 16.44
CA ALA A 2 0.68 8.88 16.74
C ALA A 2 1.74 9.08 17.83
N SER A 3 2.53 10.15 17.74
CA SER A 3 3.58 10.47 18.73
C SER A 3 2.96 10.69 20.12
N PRO A 4 3.39 9.96 21.16
CA PRO A 4 2.88 10.15 22.52
C PRO A 4 3.06 11.57 23.04
N GLU A 5 4.18 12.21 22.68
CA GLU A 5 4.51 13.59 23.09
C GLU A 5 3.50 14.59 22.53
N LEU A 6 3.14 14.46 21.24
CA LEU A 6 2.13 15.32 20.61
C LEU A 6 0.73 15.06 21.18
N LEU A 7 0.39 13.80 21.47
CA LEU A 7 -0.90 13.44 22.07
C LEU A 7 -1.06 14.03 23.48
N ALA A 8 0.00 14.07 24.27
CA ALA A 8 -0.02 14.67 25.62
C ALA A 8 -0.34 16.16 25.58
N LEU A 9 0.07 16.87 24.52
CA LEU A 9 -0.23 18.31 24.32
C LEU A 9 -1.67 18.54 23.83
N ALA A 10 -2.28 17.57 23.14
CA ALA A 10 -3.62 17.69 22.58
C ALA A 10 -4.72 17.42 23.61
N LYS A 11 -5.32 18.49 24.15
CA LYS A 11 -6.43 18.44 25.13
C LYS A 11 -7.77 17.95 24.53
N LYS A 12 -7.98 18.20 23.23
CA LYS A 12 -9.19 17.82 22.48
C LYS A 12 -8.75 17.07 21.23
N ARG A 13 -9.32 15.89 21.01
CA ARG A 13 -8.90 14.96 19.96
C ARG A 13 -10.10 14.50 19.15
N VAL A 14 -10.00 14.55 17.83
CA VAL A 14 -10.99 14.04 16.89
C VAL A 14 -10.26 13.09 15.94
N ILE A 15 -10.88 11.95 15.64
CA ILE A 15 -10.36 10.98 14.68
C ILE A 15 -11.28 10.98 13.46
N ILE A 16 -10.69 11.08 12.27
CA ILE A 16 -11.34 10.86 10.97
C ILE A 16 -10.47 9.86 10.21
N ASP A 17 -10.97 8.66 9.96
CA ASP A 17 -10.19 7.58 9.34
C ASP A 17 -11.07 6.64 8.52
N HIS A 18 -10.49 5.96 7.53
CA HIS A 18 -11.17 4.96 6.70
C HIS A 18 -10.60 3.55 6.93
N HIS A 19 -9.71 3.38 7.91
CA HIS A 19 -9.23 2.04 8.29
C HIS A 19 -10.17 1.36 9.28
N ARG A 20 -10.09 0.04 9.35
CA ARG A 20 -10.75 -0.73 10.42
C ARG A 20 -10.17 -0.34 11.78
N ARG A 21 -11.02 -0.34 12.81
CA ARG A 21 -10.62 0.01 14.18
C ARG A 21 -9.51 -0.91 14.68
N ASN A 22 -8.41 -0.31 15.14
CA ASN A 22 -7.32 -1.00 15.82
C ASN A 22 -7.53 -0.98 17.35
N PRO A 23 -7.18 -2.05 18.09
CA PRO A 23 -7.17 -2.05 19.56
C PRO A 23 -6.39 -0.88 20.20
N SER A 24 -5.37 -0.36 19.50
CA SER A 24 -4.52 0.74 19.93
C SER A 24 -5.01 2.14 19.53
N ILE A 25 -6.31 2.30 19.27
CA ILE A 25 -6.90 3.59 18.89
C ILE A 25 -6.63 4.68 19.93
N ILE A 26 -6.40 5.92 19.47
CA ILE A 26 -6.14 7.08 20.33
C ILE A 26 -7.33 7.30 21.26
N THR A 27 -7.07 7.40 22.57
CA THR A 27 -8.08 7.68 23.60
C THR A 27 -7.54 8.66 24.65
N PRO A 28 -8.39 9.50 25.28
CA PRO A 28 -9.80 9.75 24.95
C PRO A 28 -9.95 10.68 23.72
N THR A 29 -11.12 10.65 23.09
CA THR A 29 -11.49 11.48 21.92
C THR A 29 -12.87 12.09 22.07
N LEU A 30 -13.07 13.29 21.55
CA LEU A 30 -14.39 13.96 21.51
C LEU A 30 -15.31 13.36 20.44
N LEU A 31 -14.73 13.00 19.29
CA LEU A 31 -15.44 12.43 18.16
C LEU A 31 -14.52 11.42 17.47
N THR A 32 -15.08 10.30 17.06
CA THR A 32 -14.42 9.33 16.18
C THR A 32 -15.36 9.08 15.01
N TYR A 33 -14.94 9.49 13.81
CA TYR A 33 -15.63 9.21 12.56
C TYR A 33 -14.76 8.23 11.76
N MET A 34 -15.19 6.96 11.72
CA MET A 34 -14.46 5.92 11.01
C MET A 34 -15.38 5.19 10.04
N GLU A 35 -15.00 5.17 8.76
CA GLU A 35 -15.79 4.55 7.69
C GLU A 35 -14.92 3.63 6.84
N PRO A 36 -14.80 2.34 7.21
CA PRO A 36 -13.95 1.37 6.51
C PRO A 36 -14.31 1.10 5.05
N SER A 37 -15.49 1.54 4.60
CA SER A 37 -15.97 1.41 3.23
C SER A 37 -15.63 2.62 2.35
N SER A 38 -15.12 3.70 2.94
CA SER A 38 -14.68 4.90 2.20
C SER A 38 -13.33 4.66 1.53
N SER A 39 -13.12 5.29 0.36
CA SER A 39 -11.87 5.14 -0.37
C SER A 39 -10.66 5.66 0.39
N SER A 40 -10.84 6.74 1.17
CA SER A 40 -9.74 7.51 1.74
C SER A 40 -10.24 8.42 2.87
N ALA A 41 -9.34 8.84 3.74
CA ALA A 41 -9.62 9.94 4.66
C ALA A 41 -9.91 11.25 3.89
N SER A 42 -9.32 11.42 2.70
CA SER A 42 -9.58 12.56 1.81
C SER A 42 -11.03 12.60 1.32
N GLU A 43 -11.64 11.45 1.05
CA GLU A 43 -13.08 11.33 0.75
C GLU A 43 -13.92 11.84 1.91
N LEU A 44 -13.68 11.34 3.13
CA LEU A 44 -14.43 11.71 4.33
C LEU A 44 -14.34 13.20 4.64
N VAL A 45 -13.12 13.77 4.57
CA VAL A 45 -12.91 15.19 4.83
C VAL A 45 -13.61 16.04 3.76
N SER A 46 -13.57 15.62 2.49
CA SER A 46 -14.22 16.35 1.39
C SER A 46 -15.74 16.35 1.51
N GLU A 47 -16.35 15.26 1.99
CA GLU A 47 -17.78 15.23 2.29
C GLU A 47 -18.15 16.18 3.43
N LEU A 48 -17.38 16.16 4.54
CA LEU A 48 -17.62 17.06 5.67
C LEU A 48 -17.53 18.54 5.28
N ILE A 49 -16.59 18.90 4.40
CA ILE A 49 -16.45 20.26 3.88
C ILE A 49 -17.71 20.65 3.08
N GLN A 50 -18.24 19.77 2.23
CA GLN A 50 -19.46 20.02 1.48
C GLN A 50 -20.67 20.27 2.39
N TYR A 51 -20.80 19.50 3.48
CA TYR A 51 -21.89 19.67 4.44
C TYR A 51 -21.77 20.92 5.31
N TYR A 52 -20.55 21.39 5.59
CA TYR A 52 -20.34 22.56 6.45
C TYR A 52 -20.91 23.86 5.83
N GLY A 53 -20.99 23.94 4.50
CA GLY A 53 -21.73 25.01 3.80
C GLY A 53 -21.24 26.44 4.09
N GLY A 54 -19.95 26.60 4.45
CA GLY A 54 -19.37 27.92 4.72
C GLY A 54 -19.19 28.75 3.45
N GLU A 55 -19.09 30.08 3.61
CA GLU A 55 -18.89 31.03 2.49
C GLU A 55 -17.55 30.86 1.75
N LYS A 56 -16.60 30.12 2.33
CA LYS A 56 -15.28 29.89 1.76
C LYS A 56 -15.24 28.59 0.99
N GLU A 57 -15.07 28.71 -0.32
CA GLU A 57 -14.76 27.58 -1.19
C GLU A 57 -13.30 27.12 -0.98
N LEU A 58 -13.04 25.85 -1.28
CA LEU A 58 -11.69 25.30 -1.31
C LEU A 58 -10.83 26.07 -2.31
N LEU A 59 -9.58 26.37 -1.93
CA LEU A 59 -8.60 26.85 -2.89
C LEU A 59 -8.24 25.72 -3.86
N PRO A 60 -7.88 26.03 -5.12
CA PRO A 60 -7.49 25.02 -6.10
C PRO A 60 -6.38 24.07 -5.61
N ILE A 61 -5.42 24.56 -4.83
CA ILE A 61 -4.35 23.75 -4.25
C ILE A 61 -4.87 22.80 -3.14
N GLU A 62 -5.81 23.24 -2.31
CA GLU A 62 -6.41 22.41 -1.25
C GLU A 62 -7.24 21.29 -1.89
N ALA A 63 -8.04 21.63 -2.91
CA ALA A 63 -8.79 20.66 -3.69
C ALA A 63 -7.86 19.67 -4.41
N SER A 64 -6.72 20.14 -4.93
CA SER A 64 -5.70 19.28 -5.56
C SER A 64 -5.07 18.30 -4.56
N CYS A 65 -4.77 18.74 -3.34
CA CYS A 65 -4.23 17.88 -2.29
C CYS A 65 -5.22 16.79 -1.86
N LEU A 66 -6.49 17.14 -1.64
CA LEU A 66 -7.55 16.16 -1.33
C LEU A 66 -7.75 15.17 -2.49
N TYR A 67 -7.73 15.68 -3.73
CA TYR A 67 -7.86 14.84 -4.92
C TYR A 67 -6.67 13.89 -5.07
N ALA A 68 -5.45 14.34 -4.74
CA ALA A 68 -4.26 13.50 -4.75
C ALA A 68 -4.37 12.33 -3.76
N GLY A 69 -4.84 12.59 -2.54
CA GLY A 69 -5.06 11.54 -1.54
C GLY A 69 -6.09 10.51 -2.03
N LEU A 70 -7.18 10.98 -2.62
CA LEU A 70 -8.20 10.12 -3.22
C LEU A 70 -7.64 9.26 -4.37
N VAL A 71 -6.83 9.85 -5.26
CA VAL A 71 -6.20 9.12 -6.38
C VAL A 71 -5.20 8.06 -5.91
N VAL A 72 -4.42 8.34 -4.87
CA VAL A 72 -3.42 7.40 -4.33
C VAL A 72 -4.09 6.19 -3.70
N ASP A 73 -5.01 6.42 -2.75
CA ASP A 73 -5.62 5.33 -1.97
C ASP A 73 -6.51 4.44 -2.86
N THR A 74 -7.13 5.02 -3.89
CA THR A 74 -7.94 4.27 -4.86
C THR A 74 -7.12 3.62 -5.99
N LYS A 75 -5.79 3.83 -6.04
CA LYS A 75 -4.95 3.43 -7.18
C LYS A 75 -5.53 3.91 -8.52
N ASN A 76 -5.81 5.21 -8.64
CA ASN A 76 -6.54 5.80 -9.77
C ASN A 76 -7.92 5.15 -9.99
N PHE A 77 -8.77 5.14 -8.96
CA PHE A 77 -10.15 4.62 -9.02
C PHE A 77 -10.30 3.13 -9.31
N SER A 78 -9.23 2.35 -9.18
CA SER A 78 -9.21 0.92 -9.49
C SER A 78 -9.59 0.04 -8.28
N VAL A 79 -9.42 0.55 -7.06
CA VAL A 79 -9.72 -0.17 -5.82
C VAL A 79 -10.51 0.70 -4.85
N GLN A 80 -11.29 0.06 -3.96
CA GLN A 80 -12.03 0.73 -2.87
C GLN A 80 -12.80 1.99 -3.31
N THR A 81 -13.34 1.95 -4.52
CA THR A 81 -14.00 3.09 -5.15
C THR A 81 -15.50 2.84 -5.18
N SER A 82 -16.27 3.80 -4.68
CA SER A 82 -17.74 3.76 -4.66
C SER A 82 -18.34 4.95 -5.42
N VAL A 83 -19.67 5.00 -5.53
CA VAL A 83 -20.36 6.18 -6.08
C VAL A 83 -19.97 7.46 -5.32
N ARG A 84 -19.84 7.37 -3.99
CA ARG A 84 -19.43 8.51 -3.13
C ARG A 84 -18.04 9.03 -3.50
N THR A 85 -17.13 8.13 -3.84
CA THR A 85 -15.77 8.47 -4.27
C THR A 85 -15.79 9.32 -5.55
N PHE A 86 -16.65 8.98 -6.51
CA PHE A 86 -16.83 9.76 -7.73
C PHE A 86 -17.55 11.10 -7.47
N ASP A 87 -18.51 11.15 -6.56
CA ASP A 87 -19.18 12.39 -6.16
C ASP A 87 -18.18 13.37 -5.54
N VAL A 88 -17.30 12.89 -4.66
CA VAL A 88 -16.21 13.68 -4.08
C VAL A 88 -15.22 14.12 -5.15
N ALA A 89 -14.77 13.22 -6.04
CA ALA A 89 -13.87 13.61 -7.13
C ALA A 89 -14.48 14.70 -8.03
N SER A 90 -15.78 14.59 -8.30
CA SER A 90 -16.56 15.58 -9.05
C SER A 90 -16.60 16.93 -8.33
N TYR A 91 -16.83 16.93 -7.02
CA TYR A 91 -16.77 18.13 -6.17
C TYR A 91 -15.38 18.78 -6.18
N LEU A 92 -14.33 18.02 -5.89
CA LEU A 92 -12.95 18.52 -5.85
C LEU A 92 -12.52 19.10 -7.20
N ARG A 93 -12.93 18.47 -8.30
CA ARG A 93 -12.65 18.99 -9.65
C ARG A 93 -13.39 20.30 -9.92
N ARG A 94 -14.65 20.44 -9.49
CA ARG A 94 -15.37 21.72 -9.54
C ARG A 94 -14.67 22.80 -8.71
N SER A 95 -14.10 22.44 -7.57
CA SER A 95 -13.31 23.33 -6.70
C SER A 95 -11.90 23.63 -7.23
N GLY A 96 -11.57 23.22 -8.45
CA GLY A 96 -10.31 23.59 -9.12
C GLY A 96 -9.14 22.63 -8.92
N ALA A 97 -9.37 21.40 -8.42
CA ALA A 97 -8.31 20.40 -8.32
C ALA A 97 -7.61 20.17 -9.67
N ASP A 98 -6.29 20.36 -9.74
CA ASP A 98 -5.49 20.22 -10.96
C ASP A 98 -4.97 18.77 -11.12
N THR A 99 -5.61 18.02 -12.01
CA THR A 99 -5.25 16.63 -12.30
C THR A 99 -3.85 16.51 -12.91
N LYS A 100 -3.36 17.55 -13.60
CA LYS A 100 -2.01 17.56 -14.18
C LYS A 100 -0.97 17.70 -13.08
N LEU A 101 -1.17 18.63 -12.14
CA LEU A 101 -0.31 18.77 -10.96
C LEU A 101 -0.23 17.46 -10.17
N VAL A 102 -1.38 16.83 -9.91
CA VAL A 102 -1.45 15.57 -9.17
C VAL A 102 -0.72 14.45 -9.91
N ARG A 103 -0.91 14.33 -11.23
CA ARG A 103 -0.13 13.38 -12.05
C ARG A 103 1.37 13.66 -11.98
N ASP A 104 1.78 14.92 -12.10
CA ASP A 104 3.19 15.31 -12.11
C ASP A 104 3.84 15.02 -10.74
N MET A 105 3.10 15.18 -9.64
CA MET A 105 3.54 14.85 -8.28
C MET A 105 3.86 13.36 -8.08
N PHE A 106 3.18 12.47 -8.80
CA PHE A 106 3.40 11.02 -8.75
C PHE A 106 4.18 10.48 -9.97
N SER A 107 4.81 11.38 -10.74
CA SER A 107 5.64 10.97 -11.87
C SER A 107 6.86 10.17 -11.40
N VAL A 108 7.22 9.16 -12.19
CA VAL A 108 8.40 8.33 -11.96
C VAL A 108 9.48 8.70 -12.97
N ASN A 109 10.73 8.73 -12.51
CA ASN A 109 11.86 9.00 -13.41
C ASN A 109 12.18 7.76 -14.27
N VAL A 110 12.88 7.97 -15.39
CA VAL A 110 13.23 6.91 -16.35
C VAL A 110 14.10 5.82 -15.73
N GLU A 111 14.95 6.17 -14.76
CA GLU A 111 15.82 5.19 -14.11
C GLU A 111 15.02 4.19 -13.27
N THR A 112 14.05 4.68 -12.49
CA THR A 112 13.09 3.82 -11.78
C THR A 112 12.31 2.92 -12.75
N VAL A 113 11.95 3.43 -13.94
CA VAL A 113 11.29 2.61 -14.97
C VAL A 113 12.22 1.49 -15.45
N LYS A 114 13.50 1.79 -15.76
CA LYS A 114 14.47 0.78 -16.18
C LYS A 114 14.67 -0.32 -15.13
N ILE A 115 14.85 0.06 -13.87
CA ILE A 115 15.01 -0.90 -12.77
C ILE A 115 13.79 -1.82 -12.66
N LYS A 116 12.58 -1.24 -12.71
CA LYS A 116 11.34 -2.03 -12.71
C LYS A 116 11.25 -3.00 -13.90
N SER A 117 11.62 -2.54 -15.09
CA SER A 117 11.67 -3.39 -16.29
C SER A 117 12.69 -4.51 -16.17
N GLU A 118 13.86 -4.26 -15.59
CA GLU A 118 14.88 -5.27 -15.33
C GLU A 118 14.38 -6.33 -14.33
N ILE A 119 13.74 -5.91 -13.24
CA ILE A 119 13.12 -6.83 -12.28
C ILE A 119 12.08 -7.71 -12.98
N MET A 120 11.20 -7.11 -13.80
CA MET A 120 10.17 -7.85 -14.54
C MET A 120 10.75 -8.81 -15.58
N ALA A 121 11.88 -8.47 -16.20
CA ALA A 121 12.52 -9.34 -17.19
C ALA A 121 13.11 -10.63 -16.57
N HIS A 122 13.42 -10.62 -15.27
CA HIS A 122 14.02 -11.74 -14.55
C HIS A 122 13.06 -12.46 -13.60
N LEU A 123 11.75 -12.31 -13.81
CA LEU A 123 10.73 -12.99 -13.02
C LEU A 123 10.87 -14.51 -13.14
N LYS A 124 10.76 -15.19 -11.99
CA LYS A 124 10.67 -16.65 -11.92
C LYS A 124 9.27 -17.03 -11.48
N THR A 125 8.57 -17.78 -12.33
CA THR A 125 7.22 -18.26 -12.06
C THR A 125 7.28 -19.69 -11.53
N VAL A 126 6.49 -19.98 -10.49
CA VAL A 126 6.36 -21.31 -9.88
C VAL A 126 4.88 -21.67 -9.80
N ASP A 127 4.56 -22.90 -10.15
CA ASP A 127 3.20 -23.46 -10.17
C ASP A 127 2.18 -22.61 -10.97
N ASP A 128 2.65 -21.80 -11.92
CA ASP A 128 1.89 -20.87 -12.78
C ASP A 128 1.19 -19.68 -12.09
N HIS A 129 1.19 -19.62 -10.75
CA HIS A 129 0.46 -18.59 -9.98
C HIS A 129 1.31 -17.87 -8.92
N ILE A 130 2.57 -18.26 -8.74
CA ILE A 130 3.51 -17.66 -7.80
C ILE A 130 4.66 -17.04 -8.58
N VAL A 131 5.00 -15.79 -8.30
CA VAL A 131 6.15 -15.14 -8.92
C VAL A 131 7.18 -14.67 -7.91
N PHE A 132 8.45 -14.85 -8.26
CA PHE A 132 9.60 -14.36 -7.53
C PHE A 132 10.40 -13.39 -8.39
N ALA A 133 10.88 -12.32 -7.79
CA ALA A 133 11.81 -11.39 -8.41
C ALA A 133 12.81 -10.87 -7.38
N GLU A 134 13.89 -10.26 -7.86
CA GLU A 134 14.91 -9.66 -7.01
C GLU A 134 15.27 -8.28 -7.56
N CYS A 135 15.35 -7.29 -6.67
CA CYS A 135 15.83 -5.96 -7.01
C CYS A 135 17.34 -6.00 -7.30
N PRO A 136 17.81 -5.41 -8.41
CA PRO A 136 19.24 -5.27 -8.68
C PRO A 136 19.98 -4.60 -7.52
N GLU A 137 21.21 -5.04 -7.25
CA GLU A 137 22.08 -4.40 -6.27
C GLU A 137 22.31 -2.92 -6.63
N GLY A 138 22.41 -2.06 -5.60
CA GLY A 138 22.60 -0.62 -5.79
C GLY A 138 21.33 0.16 -6.18
N THR A 139 20.18 -0.50 -6.29
CA THR A 139 18.88 0.17 -6.49
C THR A 139 18.62 1.20 -5.39
N GLN A 140 18.29 2.44 -5.77
CA GLN A 140 17.87 3.45 -4.81
C GLN A 140 16.48 3.15 -4.26
N GLN A 141 16.31 3.29 -2.94
CA GLN A 141 15.06 2.99 -2.23
C GLN A 141 14.47 1.62 -2.61
N PRO A 142 15.26 0.54 -2.47
CA PRO A 142 14.93 -0.78 -3.04
C PRO A 142 13.65 -1.37 -2.44
N GLN A 143 13.34 -1.03 -1.18
CA GLN A 143 12.07 -1.36 -0.53
C GLN A 143 10.84 -0.79 -1.27
N ILE A 144 10.91 0.47 -1.72
CA ILE A 144 9.80 1.12 -2.43
C ILE A 144 9.63 0.47 -3.80
N VAL A 145 10.72 0.25 -4.52
CA VAL A 145 10.69 -0.39 -5.83
C VAL A 145 10.15 -1.82 -5.73
N ALA A 146 10.66 -2.61 -4.78
CA ALA A 146 10.18 -3.98 -4.52
C ALA A 146 8.69 -4.00 -4.18
N GLY A 147 8.24 -3.12 -3.29
CA GLY A 147 6.82 -3.03 -2.93
C GLY A 147 5.94 -2.72 -4.15
N GLN A 148 6.32 -1.72 -4.95
CA GLN A 148 5.56 -1.32 -6.14
C GLN A 148 5.50 -2.42 -7.22
N VAL A 149 6.60 -3.14 -7.46
CA VAL A 149 6.60 -4.23 -8.44
C VAL A 149 5.81 -5.42 -7.91
N ALA A 150 5.94 -5.77 -6.63
CA ALA A 150 5.10 -6.80 -6.01
C ALA A 150 3.61 -6.47 -6.12
N ASP A 151 3.22 -5.23 -5.81
CA ASP A 151 1.84 -4.74 -5.91
C ASP A 151 1.31 -4.81 -7.35
N TYR A 152 2.15 -4.51 -8.34
CA TYR A 152 1.79 -4.63 -9.75
C TYR A 152 1.61 -6.07 -10.20
N LEU A 153 2.51 -6.98 -9.81
CA LEU A 153 2.48 -8.38 -10.28
C LEU A 153 1.19 -9.10 -9.88
N VAL A 154 0.66 -8.84 -8.69
CA VAL A 154 -0.63 -9.42 -8.24
C VAL A 154 -1.83 -8.93 -9.06
N SER A 155 -1.69 -7.82 -9.80
CA SER A 155 -2.72 -7.36 -10.74
C SER A 155 -2.65 -8.03 -12.12
N VAL A 156 -1.60 -8.82 -12.38
CA VAL A 156 -1.45 -9.55 -13.64
C VAL A 156 -2.25 -10.85 -13.59
N GLU A 157 -2.98 -11.14 -14.67
CA GLU A 157 -3.80 -12.34 -14.79
C GLU A 157 -3.02 -13.62 -14.46
N GLY A 158 -3.62 -14.47 -13.62
CA GLY A 158 -3.05 -15.75 -13.20
C GLY A 158 -2.12 -15.68 -11.98
N ILE A 159 -1.59 -14.50 -11.62
CA ILE A 159 -0.70 -14.36 -10.47
C ILE A 159 -1.51 -14.21 -9.16
N ARG A 160 -1.41 -15.20 -8.27
CA ARG A 160 -2.05 -15.20 -6.95
C ARG A 160 -1.17 -14.60 -5.86
N ALA A 161 0.16 -14.75 -5.97
CA ALA A 161 1.11 -14.18 -5.02
C ALA A 161 2.43 -13.77 -5.68
N SER A 162 3.03 -12.69 -5.19
CA SER A 162 4.35 -12.21 -5.62
C SER A 162 5.28 -12.00 -4.43
N PHE A 163 6.54 -12.41 -4.59
CA PHE A 163 7.59 -12.27 -3.59
C PHE A 163 8.79 -11.57 -4.22
N LEU A 164 9.16 -10.40 -3.69
CA LEU A 164 10.29 -9.63 -4.18
C LEU A 164 11.38 -9.52 -3.13
N PHE A 165 12.57 -10.00 -3.48
CA PHE A 165 13.78 -9.87 -2.68
C PHE A 165 14.44 -8.51 -2.94
N TYR A 166 14.98 -7.89 -1.90
CA TYR A 166 15.73 -6.66 -2.03
C TYR A 166 16.78 -6.49 -0.92
N HIS A 167 17.86 -5.80 -1.25
CA HIS A 167 19.02 -5.61 -0.39
C HIS A 167 19.09 -4.16 0.09
N GLN A 168 19.12 -3.94 1.40
CA GLN A 168 19.22 -2.60 2.00
C GLN A 168 20.50 -2.42 2.80
N GLU A 169 21.00 -3.49 3.39
CA GLU A 169 22.24 -3.53 4.17
C GLU A 169 23.05 -4.75 3.71
N ALA A 170 24.38 -4.68 3.81
CA ALA A 170 25.24 -5.79 3.44
C ALA A 170 24.92 -7.04 4.28
N GLY A 171 24.65 -8.17 3.61
CA GLY A 171 24.32 -9.43 4.28
C GLY A 171 22.89 -9.52 4.83
N VAL A 172 21.99 -8.59 4.46
CA VAL A 172 20.59 -8.61 4.86
C VAL A 172 19.70 -8.58 3.62
N VAL A 173 18.93 -9.65 3.44
CA VAL A 173 17.94 -9.75 2.37
C VAL A 173 16.56 -9.51 2.97
N ASN A 174 15.76 -8.66 2.33
CA ASN A 174 14.38 -8.44 2.72
C ASN A 174 13.45 -9.00 1.65
N VAL A 175 12.28 -9.47 2.06
CA VAL A 175 11.20 -9.90 1.17
C VAL A 175 10.00 -8.98 1.33
N SER A 176 9.48 -8.49 0.20
CA SER A 176 8.13 -7.94 0.11
C SER A 176 7.20 -8.98 -0.49
N ALA A 177 6.13 -9.32 0.22
CA ALA A 177 5.12 -10.26 -0.24
C ALA A 177 3.79 -9.55 -0.51
N ARG A 178 3.13 -9.94 -1.61
CA ARG A 178 1.77 -9.51 -1.98
C ARG A 178 0.94 -10.69 -2.43
N SER A 179 -0.38 -10.61 -2.23
CA SER A 179 -1.34 -11.63 -2.65
C SER A 179 -2.66 -10.99 -3.08
N ASP A 180 -3.36 -11.64 -4.00
CA ASP A 180 -4.70 -11.27 -4.47
C ASP A 180 -5.79 -11.53 -3.41
N GLY A 181 -5.42 -12.15 -2.28
CA GLY A 181 -6.33 -12.55 -1.20
C GLY A 181 -6.59 -14.05 -1.14
N SER A 182 -6.22 -14.80 -2.18
CA SER A 182 -6.37 -16.26 -2.20
C SER A 182 -5.26 -16.99 -1.45
N ILE A 183 -4.10 -16.36 -1.25
CA ILE A 183 -2.96 -16.88 -0.47
C ILE A 183 -2.71 -15.95 0.72
N ASN A 184 -2.63 -16.49 1.93
CA ASN A 184 -2.29 -15.72 3.12
C ASN A 184 -0.77 -15.55 3.24
N VAL A 185 -0.27 -14.40 2.78
CA VAL A 185 1.17 -14.08 2.81
C VAL A 185 1.69 -13.71 4.20
N GLN A 186 0.80 -13.39 5.15
CA GLN A 186 1.20 -13.14 6.54
C GLN A 186 1.82 -14.39 7.16
N LEU A 187 1.12 -15.53 7.08
CA LEU A 187 1.59 -16.80 7.67
C LEU A 187 2.91 -17.25 7.04
N ILE A 188 3.07 -17.02 5.73
CA ILE A 188 4.30 -17.35 4.99
C ILE A 188 5.47 -16.49 5.49
N MET A 189 5.25 -15.19 5.67
CA MET A 189 6.30 -14.30 6.18
C MET A 189 6.61 -14.55 7.66
N GLU A 190 5.62 -14.88 8.49
CA GLU A 190 5.82 -15.27 9.89
C GLU A 190 6.69 -16.53 10.00
N ALA A 191 6.53 -17.50 9.09
CA ALA A 191 7.39 -18.69 9.03
C ALA A 191 8.87 -18.36 8.69
N LEU A 192 9.14 -17.18 8.14
CA LEU A 192 10.46 -16.62 7.88
C LEU A 192 10.90 -15.59 8.93
N GLY A 193 10.18 -15.47 10.05
CA GLY A 193 10.47 -14.49 11.11
C GLY A 193 10.03 -13.05 10.80
N GLY A 194 9.18 -12.88 9.78
CA GLY A 194 8.56 -11.62 9.40
C GLY A 194 7.13 -11.46 9.94
N GLY A 195 6.30 -10.74 9.19
CA GLY A 195 4.88 -10.55 9.51
C GLY A 195 4.20 -9.53 8.59
N GLY A 196 2.97 -9.15 8.95
CA GLY A 196 2.18 -8.16 8.21
C GLY A 196 0.69 -8.50 8.21
N HIS A 197 0.06 -8.36 7.05
CA HIS A 197 -1.35 -8.67 6.82
C HIS A 197 -1.51 -9.76 5.75
N MET A 198 -2.70 -10.34 5.70
CA MET A 198 -3.06 -11.45 4.80
C MET A 198 -2.64 -11.24 3.34
N THR A 199 -2.73 -10.03 2.82
CA THR A 199 -2.41 -9.68 1.41
C THR A 199 -1.12 -8.90 1.22
N VAL A 200 -0.53 -8.38 2.31
CA VAL A 200 0.66 -7.52 2.28
C VAL A 200 1.51 -7.82 3.50
N SER A 201 2.68 -8.40 3.29
CA SER A 201 3.59 -8.78 4.38
C SER A 201 5.05 -8.66 3.96
N GLY A 202 5.97 -8.83 4.91
CA GLY A 202 7.39 -8.90 4.60
C GLY A 202 8.20 -9.58 5.69
N ALA A 203 9.42 -9.97 5.34
CA ALA A 203 10.37 -10.61 6.24
C ALA A 203 11.77 -10.03 6.03
N ARG A 204 12.55 -9.99 7.11
CA ARG A 204 13.97 -9.62 7.09
C ARG A 204 14.78 -10.88 7.36
N LEU A 205 15.53 -11.32 6.37
CA LEU A 205 16.36 -12.51 6.41
C LEU A 205 17.79 -12.09 6.82
N THR A 206 18.28 -12.67 7.92
CA THR A 206 19.60 -12.41 8.49
C THR A 206 20.38 -13.70 8.67
N GLY A 207 21.72 -13.58 8.71
CA GLY A 207 22.62 -14.74 8.87
C GLY A 207 22.75 -15.56 7.58
N ASP A 208 22.78 -16.89 7.71
CA ASP A 208 23.04 -17.82 6.59
C ASP A 208 21.79 -18.11 5.72
N VAL A 209 20.71 -17.35 5.89
CA VAL A 209 19.46 -17.55 5.13
C VAL A 209 19.61 -16.98 3.73
N THR A 210 19.80 -17.86 2.75
CA THR A 210 19.92 -17.46 1.34
C THR A 210 18.56 -17.23 0.67
N VAL A 211 18.57 -16.50 -0.45
CA VAL A 211 17.39 -16.30 -1.31
C VAL A 211 16.81 -17.65 -1.76
N GLU A 212 17.65 -18.63 -2.06
CA GLU A 212 17.23 -19.97 -2.48
C GLU A 212 16.51 -20.70 -1.35
N TYR A 213 17.06 -20.70 -0.14
CA TYR A 213 16.40 -21.32 1.01
C TYR A 213 15.04 -20.66 1.29
N ALA A 214 15.00 -19.32 1.30
CA ALA A 214 13.77 -18.58 1.51
C ALA A 214 12.73 -18.88 0.42
N THR A 215 13.16 -18.98 -0.85
CA THR A 215 12.29 -19.34 -1.97
C THR A 215 11.67 -20.72 -1.77
N GLN A 216 12.48 -21.74 -1.42
CA GLN A 216 11.96 -23.09 -1.15
C GLN A 216 10.97 -23.08 0.01
N LYS A 217 11.31 -22.39 1.10
CA LYS A 217 10.45 -22.29 2.27
C LYS A 217 9.12 -21.61 1.93
N ILE A 218 9.13 -20.54 1.13
CA ILE A 218 7.92 -19.87 0.64
C ILE A 218 7.06 -20.83 -0.18
N ILE A 219 7.65 -21.55 -1.13
CA ILE A 219 6.92 -22.51 -1.98
C ILE A 219 6.25 -23.60 -1.11
N GLU A 220 6.95 -24.13 -0.10
CA GLU A 220 6.39 -25.09 0.84
C GLU A 220 5.17 -24.53 1.58
N GLU A 221 5.27 -23.32 2.13
CA GLU A 221 4.18 -22.71 2.89
C GLU A 221 2.99 -22.33 1.99
N VAL A 222 3.23 -21.88 0.74
CA VAL A 222 2.14 -21.66 -0.23
C VAL A 222 1.41 -22.96 -0.54
N ARG A 223 2.15 -24.04 -0.84
CA ARG A 223 1.57 -25.34 -1.19
C ARG A 223 0.78 -25.98 -0.05
N LYS A 224 1.02 -25.61 1.21
CA LYS A 224 0.16 -26.05 2.32
C LYS A 224 -1.22 -25.41 2.27
N GLN A 225 -1.30 -24.17 1.80
CA GLN A 225 -2.58 -23.45 1.72
C GLN A 225 -3.40 -23.87 0.50
N THR A 226 -2.75 -24.26 -0.61
CA THR A 226 -3.44 -24.66 -1.85
C THR A 226 -3.75 -26.16 -1.94
N LYS A 227 -3.16 -27.02 -1.08
CA LYS A 227 -3.51 -28.45 -1.00
C LYS A 227 -4.90 -28.73 -0.41
N GLU A 228 -5.55 -27.71 0.13
CA GLU A 228 -6.90 -27.78 0.71
C GLU A 228 -7.99 -27.34 -0.29
N GLU A 229 -7.61 -26.98 -1.53
CA GLU A 229 -8.52 -26.73 -2.68
C GLU A 229 -8.80 -28.03 -3.46
#